data_AF-A0A4Q7FSM7-F1
#
_entry.id   AF-A0A4Q7FSM7-F1
#
_cell.length_a   1.000
_cell.length_b   1.000
_cell.length_c   1.000
_cell.angle_alpha   90.00
_cell.angle_beta   90.00
_cell.angle_gamma   90.00
#
_symmetry.space_group_name_H-M   'P 1'
#
loop_
_entity.id
_entity.type
_entity.pdbx_description
1 polymer ?
#
loop_
_entity_poly.entity_id
_entity_poly.type
_entity_poly.pdbx_seq_one_letter_code
_entity_poly.pdbx_strand_id
1 'polypeptide(L)'
;MRNLRTALCDLSHFGRRSHQYVEGYFSILDRGIIGTYHHVSQQHLKRRYLAEFAFRCNERASLGVTDKDRAARLLKGIVGNRLTYRRPNEDHSQEAGGYKPPVRPSLSAYHNSDDA
;
A
#
# COMPACT_ATOMS: atom_id res chain seq x y z
N MET A 1 33.17 32.03 -44.32
CA MET A 1 33.14 30.56 -44.21
C MET A 1 33.17 30.21 -42.72
N ARG A 2 32.01 29.84 -42.14
CA ARG A 2 31.89 29.50 -40.71
C ARG A 2 31.85 27.99 -40.60
N ASN A 3 32.87 27.42 -39.94
CA ASN A 3 33.18 26.00 -39.92
C ASN A 3 32.05 25.17 -39.34
N LEU A 4 31.57 24.18 -40.11
CA LEU A 4 30.52 23.21 -39.77
C LEU A 4 30.91 22.20 -38.68
N ARG A 5 32.06 22.39 -38.00
CA ARG A 5 32.60 21.45 -36.99
C ARG A 5 32.23 21.81 -35.56
N THR A 6 31.76 23.03 -35.27
CA THR A 6 31.41 23.45 -33.91
C THR A 6 29.94 23.18 -33.54
N ALA A 7 29.11 22.71 -34.48
CA ALA A 7 27.69 22.46 -34.24
C ALA A 7 27.37 21.04 -33.73
N LEU A 8 28.39 20.17 -33.60
CA LEU A 8 28.19 18.75 -33.29
C LEU A 8 28.55 18.36 -31.84
N CYS A 9 29.10 19.29 -31.03
CA CYS A 9 29.54 18.98 -29.68
C CYS A 9 28.55 19.34 -28.55
N ASP A 10 27.52 20.15 -28.78
CA ASP A 10 26.62 20.59 -27.70
C ASP A 10 25.29 19.84 -27.63
N LEU A 11 25.11 18.77 -28.41
CA LEU A 11 23.92 17.90 -28.34
C LEU A 11 24.11 16.65 -27.45
N SER A 12 25.08 16.68 -26.55
CA SER A 12 25.39 15.58 -25.61
C SER A 12 25.01 15.88 -24.14
N HIS A 13 24.30 16.97 -23.87
CA HIS A 13 23.77 17.30 -22.53
C HIS A 13 22.38 16.70 -22.24
N PHE A 14 21.87 15.85 -23.13
CA PHE A 14 20.60 15.17 -22.96
C PHE A 14 20.74 13.98 -21.99
N GLY A 15 20.30 14.12 -20.74
CA GLY A 15 19.86 12.93 -19.99
C GLY A 15 20.15 12.82 -18.49
N ARG A 16 20.61 13.84 -17.76
CA ARG A 16 20.62 13.76 -16.29
C ARG A 16 19.25 14.14 -15.71
N ARG A 17 18.28 13.22 -15.82
CA ARG A 17 17.09 13.25 -14.95
C ARG A 17 17.55 12.85 -13.53
N SER A 18 17.27 13.72 -12.56
CA SER A 18 17.93 13.76 -11.25
C SER A 18 17.70 12.50 -10.41
N HIS A 19 18.80 11.75 -10.16
CA HIS A 19 18.89 10.62 -9.23
C HIS A 19 18.27 10.92 -7.86
N GLN A 20 18.41 12.17 -7.38
CA GLN A 20 17.82 12.68 -6.15
C GLN A 20 16.31 12.43 -6.00
N TYR A 21 15.53 12.44 -7.08
CA TYR A 21 14.08 12.22 -6.98
C TYR A 21 13.76 10.75 -6.69
N VAL A 22 14.48 9.84 -7.34
CA VAL A 22 14.29 8.39 -7.20
C VAL A 22 14.76 7.93 -5.82
N GLU A 23 15.92 8.40 -5.36
CA GLU A 23 16.43 8.11 -4.01
C GLU A 23 15.52 8.67 -2.90
N GLY A 24 15.01 9.89 -3.10
CA GLY A 24 14.07 10.51 -2.18
C GLY A 24 12.76 9.73 -2.07
N TYR A 25 12.27 9.19 -3.19
CA TYR A 25 11.07 8.35 -3.22
C TYR A 25 11.25 7.07 -2.40
N PHE A 26 12.34 6.32 -2.64
CA PHE A 26 12.61 5.08 -1.92
C PHE A 26 12.90 5.32 -0.42
N SER A 27 13.56 6.43 -0.09
CA SER A 27 13.80 6.83 1.30
C SER A 27 12.52 7.01 2.13
N ILE A 28 11.42 7.45 1.50
CA ILE A 28 10.12 7.61 2.17
C ILE A 28 9.41 6.25 2.29
N LEU A 29 9.50 5.43 1.24
CA LEU A 29 8.94 4.09 1.21
C LEU A 29 9.55 3.20 2.31
N ASP A 30 10.87 3.20 2.44
CA ASP A 30 11.60 2.37 3.42
C ASP A 30 11.21 2.73 4.86
N ARG A 31 11.10 4.03 5.16
CA ARG A 31 10.62 4.51 6.47
C ARG A 31 9.18 4.08 6.74
N GLY A 32 8.32 4.10 5.73
CA GLY A 32 6.93 3.65 5.83
C GLY A 32 6.82 2.15 6.11
N ILE A 33 7.65 1.34 5.46
CA ILE A 33 7.70 -0.11 5.67
C ILE A 33 8.16 -0.44 7.09
N ILE A 34 9.25 0.18 7.56
CA ILE A 34 9.81 -0.12 8.88
C ILE A 34 8.95 0.45 10.01
N GLY A 35 8.39 1.65 9.83
CA GLY A 35 7.69 2.39 10.88
C GLY A 35 6.18 2.12 10.97
N THR A 36 5.47 2.12 9.84
CA THR A 36 3.99 2.10 9.83
C THR A 36 3.43 0.73 9.43
N TYR A 37 4.14 -0.01 8.58
CA TYR A 37 3.66 -1.28 8.02
C TYR A 37 4.44 -2.49 8.56
N HIS A 38 4.12 -2.93 9.79
CA HIS A 38 4.81 -4.05 10.44
C HIS A 38 4.63 -5.41 9.74
N HIS A 39 3.57 -5.58 8.96
CA HIS A 39 3.31 -6.81 8.19
C HIS A 39 3.16 -6.51 6.70
N VAL A 40 4.23 -6.75 5.94
CA VAL A 40 4.23 -6.62 4.48
C VAL A 40 4.16 -8.00 3.86
N SER A 41 2.99 -8.33 3.27
CA SER A 41 2.84 -9.51 2.41
C SER A 41 2.91 -9.10 0.93
N GLN A 42 3.35 -10.02 0.07
CA GLN A 42 3.47 -9.79 -1.38
C GLN A 42 2.14 -9.36 -2.03
N GLN A 43 1.02 -9.84 -1.47
CA GLN A 43 -0.34 -9.51 -1.94
C GLN A 43 -0.67 -8.01 -1.79
N HIS A 44 -0.16 -7.36 -0.74
CA HIS A 44 -0.44 -5.95 -0.46
C HIS A 44 0.66 -5.01 -0.99
N LEU A 45 1.83 -5.54 -1.34
CA LEU A 45 2.96 -4.76 -1.80
C LEU A 45 2.64 -3.94 -3.07
N LYS A 46 2.17 -4.63 -4.12
CA LYS A 46 1.99 -4.01 -5.46
C LYS A 46 0.85 -3.01 -5.53
N ARG A 47 -0.32 -3.39 -4.99
CA ARG A 47 -1.57 -2.63 -5.17
C ARG A 47 -1.89 -1.69 -4.01
N ARG A 48 -1.42 -1.97 -2.78
CA ARG A 48 -1.75 -1.16 -1.60
C ARG A 48 -0.62 -0.17 -1.29
N TYR A 49 0.58 -0.68 -1.02
CA TYR A 49 1.68 0.17 -0.55
C TYR A 49 2.29 0.99 -1.70
N LEU A 50 2.75 0.34 -2.78
CA LEU A 50 3.41 1.07 -3.87
C LEU A 50 2.49 2.07 -4.57
N ALA A 51 1.21 1.73 -4.76
CA ALA A 51 0.24 2.62 -5.36
C ALA A 51 -0.05 3.85 -4.48
N GLU A 52 -0.14 3.67 -3.16
CA GLU A 52 -0.34 4.77 -2.22
C GLU A 52 0.88 5.71 -2.19
N PHE A 53 2.10 5.17 -2.07
CA PHE A 53 3.31 5.99 -2.04
C PHE A 53 3.53 6.75 -3.35
N ALA A 54 3.26 6.12 -4.50
CA ALA A 54 3.29 6.80 -5.79
C ALA A 54 2.26 7.94 -5.86
N PHE A 55 1.04 7.71 -5.36
CA PHE A 55 0.01 8.74 -5.28
C PHE A 55 0.43 9.91 -4.40
N ARG A 56 1.00 9.65 -3.21
CA ARG A 56 1.47 10.70 -2.28
C ARG A 56 2.59 11.56 -2.89
N CYS A 57 3.53 10.96 -3.60
CA CYS A 57 4.63 11.69 -4.22
C CYS A 57 4.19 12.56 -5.40
N ASN A 58 3.22 12.07 -6.19
CA ASN A 58 2.71 12.79 -7.36
C ASN A 58 1.66 13.86 -7.02
N GLU A 59 0.94 13.73 -5.92
CA GLU A 59 -0.17 14.62 -5.54
C GLU A 59 0.17 15.58 -4.39
N ARG A 60 1.46 15.82 -4.15
CA ARG A 60 1.92 16.69 -3.05
C ARG A 60 1.66 18.18 -3.34
N ALA A 61 1.45 18.94 -2.27
CA ALA A 61 1.28 20.40 -2.34
C ALA A 61 2.45 21.12 -3.03
N SER A 62 3.68 20.60 -2.88
CA SER A 62 4.88 21.14 -3.55
C SER A 62 4.82 21.09 -5.08
N LEU A 63 3.96 20.25 -5.68
CA LEU A 63 3.72 20.20 -7.13
C LEU A 63 2.55 21.10 -7.57
N GLY A 64 2.04 21.95 -6.68
CA GLY A 64 0.90 22.83 -6.95
C GLY A 64 -0.46 22.14 -6.90
N VAL A 65 -0.53 20.92 -6.35
CA VAL A 65 -1.79 20.20 -6.16
C VAL A 65 -2.46 20.67 -4.88
N THR A 66 -3.66 21.25 -5.00
CA THR A 66 -4.47 21.65 -3.84
C THR A 66 -5.12 20.43 -3.21
N ASP A 67 -5.38 20.47 -1.90
CA ASP A 67 -6.05 19.39 -1.15
C ASP A 67 -7.38 18.95 -1.77
N LYS A 68 -8.12 19.89 -2.36
CA LYS A 68 -9.36 19.63 -3.11
C LYS A 68 -9.11 18.78 -4.35
N ASP A 69 -8.06 19.09 -5.11
CA ASP A 69 -7.71 18.37 -6.33
C ASP A 69 -7.21 16.96 -6.01
N ARG A 70 -6.40 16.84 -4.95
CA ARG A 70 -5.92 15.55 -4.43
C ARG A 70 -7.10 14.67 -4.00
N ALA A 71 -8.09 15.22 -3.30
CA ALA A 71 -9.30 14.50 -2.92
C ALA A 71 -10.11 14.06 -4.14
N ALA A 72 -10.29 14.95 -5.13
CA ALA A 72 -11.00 14.62 -6.37
C ALA A 72 -10.31 13.49 -7.17
N ARG A 73 -8.98 13.48 -7.22
CA ARG A 73 -8.20 12.41 -7.87
C ARG A 73 -8.30 11.08 -7.11
N LEU A 74 -8.29 11.12 -5.78
CA LEU A 74 -8.52 9.93 -4.95
C LEU A 74 -9.91 9.33 -5.21
N LEU A 75 -10.95 10.16 -5.24
CA LEU A 75 -12.33 9.72 -5.46
C LEU A 75 -12.49 8.96 -6.79
N LYS A 76 -11.82 9.38 -7.86
CA LYS A 76 -11.82 8.66 -9.15
C LYS A 76 -11.30 7.23 -9.04
N GLY A 77 -10.30 6.98 -8.20
CA GLY A 77 -9.74 5.64 -7.96
C GLY A 77 -10.59 4.74 -7.07
N ILE A 78 -11.56 5.32 -6.35
CA ILE A 78 -12.47 4.59 -5.46
C ILE A 78 -13.72 4.08 -6.23
N VAL A 79 -14.07 4.74 -7.35
CA VAL A 79 -15.24 4.35 -8.16
C VAL A 79 -15.13 2.88 -8.58
N GLY A 80 -16.10 2.06 -8.16
CA GLY A 80 -16.16 0.62 -8.43
C GLY A 80 -15.67 -0.28 -7.28
N ASN A 81 -14.92 0.26 -6.32
CA ASN A 81 -14.51 -0.47 -5.12
C ASN A 81 -15.49 -0.16 -3.98
N ARG A 82 -16.54 -0.99 -3.85
CA ARG A 82 -17.45 -0.93 -2.69
C ARG A 82 -16.90 -1.79 -1.57
N LEU A 83 -16.56 -1.16 -0.44
CA LEU A 83 -16.37 -1.87 0.83
C LEU A 83 -17.74 -2.31 1.36
N THR A 84 -18.08 -3.58 1.19
CA THR A 84 -19.21 -4.19 1.89
C THR A 84 -18.71 -4.74 3.22
N TYR A 85 -19.45 -4.51 4.31
CA TYR A 85 -19.16 -5.17 5.58
C TYR A 85 -19.23 -6.68 5.37
N ARG A 86 -18.13 -7.37 5.63
CA ARG A 86 -18.17 -8.82 5.77
C ARG A 86 -18.97 -9.11 7.04
N ARG A 87 -20.15 -9.72 6.88
CA ARG A 87 -20.95 -10.17 8.02
C ARG A 87 -20.14 -11.23 8.77
N PRO A 88 -19.94 -11.09 10.09
CA PRO A 88 -19.10 -12.01 10.85
C PRO A 88 -19.64 -13.46 10.91
N ASN A 89 -20.87 -13.72 10.44
CA ASN A 89 -21.54 -15.02 10.53
C ASN A 89 -21.90 -15.65 9.17
N GLU A 90 -21.38 -15.13 8.05
CA GLU A 90 -21.49 -15.84 6.77
C GLU A 90 -20.22 -16.69 6.59
N ASP A 91 -20.25 -17.85 7.24
CA ASP A 91 -19.27 -18.92 7.05
C ASP A 91 -19.28 -19.35 5.58
N HIS A 92 -18.16 -19.14 4.89
CA HIS A 92 -17.88 -19.84 3.65
C HIS A 92 -17.53 -21.29 3.99
N SER A 93 -18.56 -22.11 4.25
CA SER A 93 -18.43 -23.56 4.22
C SER A 93 -18.22 -23.99 2.77
N GLN A 94 -16.97 -23.85 2.31
CA GLN A 94 -16.43 -24.60 1.18
C GLN A 94 -15.20 -25.35 1.69
N GLU A 95 -15.44 -26.63 1.90
CA GLU A 95 -14.55 -27.77 2.09
C GLU A 95 -13.08 -27.55 1.65
N ALA A 96 -12.20 -27.37 2.63
CA ALA A 96 -10.82 -27.87 2.60
C ALA A 96 -10.38 -28.06 4.05
N GLY A 97 -9.91 -29.27 4.38
CA GLY A 97 -9.75 -29.78 5.74
C GLY A 97 -9.21 -28.76 6.75
N GLY A 98 -10.01 -28.46 7.77
CA GLY A 98 -9.73 -27.43 8.76
C GLY A 98 -10.18 -27.86 10.15
N TYR A 99 -9.25 -27.75 11.09
CA TYR A 99 -9.39 -28.00 12.53
C TYR A 99 -10.74 -27.55 13.12
N LYS A 100 -11.48 -28.49 13.73
CA LYS A 100 -12.61 -28.14 14.59
C LYS A 100 -12.06 -27.53 15.89
N PRO A 101 -12.36 -26.26 16.22
CA PRO A 101 -11.99 -25.72 17.52
C PRO A 101 -12.70 -26.50 18.63
N PRO A 102 -12.04 -26.79 19.75
CA PRO A 102 -12.65 -27.51 20.85
C PRO A 102 -13.82 -26.69 21.40
N VAL A 103 -14.98 -27.33 21.50
CA VAL A 103 -16.14 -26.73 22.16
C VAL A 103 -15.75 -26.50 23.62
N ARG A 104 -15.77 -25.24 24.07
CA ARG A 104 -15.52 -24.93 25.50
C ARG A 104 -16.59 -25.66 26.32
N PRO A 105 -16.22 -26.41 27.37
CA PRO A 105 -17.18 -26.99 28.28
C PRO A 105 -18.06 -25.88 28.88
N SER A 106 -19.34 -26.19 29.13
CA SER A 106 -20.22 -25.27 29.86
C SER A 106 -19.62 -24.96 31.24
N LEU A 107 -19.89 -23.77 31.79
CA LEU A 107 -19.41 -23.39 33.13
C LEU A 107 -19.79 -24.41 34.22
N SER A 108 -20.89 -25.14 34.04
CA SER A 108 -21.31 -26.24 34.92
C SER A 108 -20.33 -27.42 34.97
N ALA A 109 -19.47 -27.58 33.97
CA ALA A 109 -18.46 -28.63 33.92
C ALA A 109 -17.27 -28.39 34.88
N TYR A 110 -17.13 -27.17 35.41
CA TYR A 110 -16.05 -26.77 36.32
C TYR A 110 -16.47 -26.72 37.79
N HIS A 111 -17.67 -27.17 38.15
CA HIS A 111 -18.23 -26.99 39.50
C HIS A 111 -18.54 -28.31 40.24
N ASN A 112 -17.87 -29.42 39.91
CA ASN A 112 -18.06 -30.69 40.63
C ASN A 112 -16.73 -31.43 40.92
N SER A 113 -15.74 -30.75 41.50
CA SER A 113 -14.48 -31.41 41.88
C SER A 113 -13.94 -31.10 43.28
N ASP A 114 -14.65 -30.33 44.10
CA ASP A 114 -14.09 -29.85 45.38
C ASP A 114 -14.78 -30.39 46.64
N ASP A 115 -15.55 -31.49 46.54
CA ASP A 115 -16.09 -32.23 47.69
C ASP A 115 -15.55 -33.67 47.73
N ALA A 116 -14.31 -33.83 48.24
CA ALA A 116 -13.77 -35.11 48.76
C ALA A 116 -12.69 -34.85 49.82
#